data_AF-A0A9X2ZXP6-F1
#
_entry.id   AF-A0A9X2ZXP6-F1
#
_cell.length_a   1.000
_cell.length_b   1.000
_cell.length_c   1.000
_cell.angle_alpha   90.00
_cell.angle_beta   90.00
_cell.angle_gamma   90.00
#
_symmetry.space_group_name_H-M   'P 1'
#
loop_
_entity.id
_entity.type
_entity.pdbx_description
1 polymer ?
#
loop_
_entity_poly.entity_id
_entity_poly.type
_entity_poly.pdbx_seq_one_letter_code
_entity_poly.pdbx_strand_id
1 'polypeptide(L)'
;MSIASYLSEDLGTSVEFETFRDAFQKKLHKVFRMRGDFDAVSTQRGLPPFMMREIQSMTPLSVFIPEEYGGRGGHVHECQSILATASYESLALSLTLGINGALFLQPLTKYGAESIKPPVFERFIEEKNLGGLMITEPDYGTDALSMETSYTETGDGDYHLTGTKHWAGLTGWADFWLVTARRQGADGDLGRDIDFFVADMNQPEQMIEVEEFYENLGLYMIPYGRNHVDIQVPAKHRLQPKSTGIKMMLDTLHRSRIEFPGMGVGFLQRILDEALAHCKERFVGGKSLLEYDQVQRRVADIQAAYTACSAMCLHTSEHAHTDNNLAGKALSANATKTVVTDLMQNAAQSLLQLTGGKGYRLDHVAGRSVVDSRPFQIFEGSNDVLYQQITESILKSMRQAKERNLRSFLEDHDLTARATDYFSGALDFEVDQSLPQRKLVDLGRVLGRVVTMEMVIELGDRGFRSDLISNCLQSFQEKVERLLASYGRSQTPSVIDDYVEGSAWLDFVKA
;
A
#
# COMPACT_ATOMS: atom_id res chain seq x y z
N MET A 1 35.69 -28.92 3.83
CA MET A 1 34.98 -27.82 3.14
C MET A 1 33.88 -27.34 4.07
N SER A 2 33.94 -26.08 4.49
CA SER A 2 33.02 -25.50 5.48
C SER A 2 31.67 -25.15 4.83
N ILE A 3 30.57 -25.42 5.53
CA ILE A 3 29.17 -25.14 5.16
C ILE A 3 28.92 -23.63 4.92
N ALA A 4 29.83 -22.75 5.34
CA ALA A 4 29.73 -21.30 5.19
C ALA A 4 29.83 -20.79 3.73
N SER A 5 30.44 -21.54 2.80
CA SER A 5 30.71 -21.01 1.45
C SER A 5 29.53 -20.97 0.46
N TYR A 6 28.36 -21.49 0.84
CA TYR A 6 27.15 -21.47 -0.02
C TYR A 6 26.17 -20.32 0.30
N LEU A 7 26.47 -19.48 1.29
CA LEU A 7 25.53 -18.48 1.82
C LEU A 7 25.82 -17.03 1.41
N SER A 8 26.96 -16.70 0.83
CA SER A 8 27.30 -15.32 0.46
C SER A 8 27.80 -15.20 -0.98
N GLU A 9 26.89 -15.03 -1.92
CA GLU A 9 27.14 -14.07 -2.99
C GLU A 9 26.60 -12.74 -2.46
N ASP A 10 27.38 -12.10 -1.58
CA ASP A 10 27.07 -10.73 -1.15
C ASP A 10 27.36 -9.83 -2.36
N LEU A 11 26.30 -9.56 -3.14
CA LEU A 11 26.38 -8.64 -4.26
C LEU A 11 26.40 -7.23 -3.67
N GLY A 12 27.60 -6.69 -3.54
CA GLY A 12 27.80 -5.31 -3.08
C GLY A 12 27.00 -4.31 -3.91
N THR A 13 26.78 -3.12 -3.37
CA THR A 13 25.95 -2.07 -4.00
C THR A 13 26.49 -1.55 -5.33
N SER A 14 27.74 -1.84 -5.68
CA SER A 14 28.37 -1.53 -6.96
C SER A 14 27.95 -2.42 -8.14
N VAL A 15 27.15 -3.47 -7.90
CA VAL A 15 26.62 -4.33 -8.95
C VAL A 15 25.45 -3.64 -9.66
N GLU A 16 25.41 -3.73 -10.99
CA GLU A 16 24.31 -3.26 -11.84
C GLU A 16 22.96 -3.75 -11.34
N PHE A 17 21.96 -2.86 -11.31
CA PHE A 17 20.67 -3.14 -10.68
C PHE A 17 19.96 -4.38 -11.25
N GLU A 18 20.01 -4.56 -12.57
CA GLU A 18 19.36 -5.71 -13.22
C GLU A 18 19.96 -7.03 -12.75
N THR A 19 21.28 -7.07 -12.56
CA THR A 19 21.98 -8.25 -12.04
C THR A 19 21.58 -8.51 -10.58
N PHE A 20 21.52 -7.45 -9.76
CA PHE A 20 21.06 -7.52 -8.38
C PHE A 20 19.61 -8.04 -8.27
N ARG A 21 18.69 -7.46 -9.03
CA ARG A 21 17.28 -7.85 -9.10
C ARG A 21 17.14 -9.31 -9.52
N ASP A 22 17.83 -9.74 -10.57
CA ASP A 22 17.73 -11.11 -11.08
C ASP A 22 18.28 -12.13 -10.07
N ALA A 23 19.35 -11.79 -9.35
CA ALA A 23 19.87 -12.61 -8.25
C ALA A 23 18.89 -12.66 -7.08
N PHE A 24 18.28 -11.53 -6.71
CA PHE A 24 17.24 -11.45 -5.68
C PHE A 24 16.02 -12.30 -6.04
N GLN A 25 15.53 -12.22 -7.28
CA GLN A 25 14.43 -13.04 -7.78
C GLN A 25 14.75 -14.54 -7.66
N LYS A 26 15.93 -14.97 -8.12
CA LYS A 26 16.38 -16.36 -7.99
C LYS A 26 16.47 -16.81 -6.54
N LYS A 27 16.96 -15.94 -5.64
CA LYS A 27 17.03 -16.20 -4.21
C LYS A 27 15.63 -16.40 -3.61
N LEU A 28 14.71 -15.49 -3.87
CA LEU A 28 13.33 -15.58 -3.39
C LEU A 28 12.66 -16.86 -3.89
N HIS A 29 12.78 -17.17 -5.18
CA HIS A 29 12.24 -18.40 -5.73
C HIS A 29 12.76 -19.64 -4.99
N LYS A 30 14.07 -19.72 -4.73
CA LYS A 30 14.67 -20.80 -3.96
C LYS A 30 14.14 -20.88 -2.52
N VAL A 31 14.06 -19.74 -1.85
CA VAL A 31 13.61 -19.66 -0.44
C VAL A 31 12.14 -20.08 -0.32
N PHE A 32 11.25 -19.50 -1.13
CA PHE A 32 9.81 -19.71 -1.03
C PHE A 32 9.33 -21.02 -1.67
N ARG A 33 9.93 -21.48 -2.78
CA ARG A 33 9.42 -22.64 -3.54
C ARG A 33 10.17 -23.94 -3.30
N MET A 34 11.49 -23.86 -3.11
CA MET A 34 12.32 -25.08 -3.02
C MET A 34 12.65 -25.46 -1.58
N ARG A 35 12.89 -24.47 -0.71
CA ARG A 35 13.33 -24.72 0.67
C ARG A 35 12.22 -24.63 1.70
N GLY A 36 11.37 -23.62 1.60
CA GLY A 36 10.30 -23.38 2.57
C GLY A 36 9.02 -24.18 2.29
N ASP A 37 8.70 -24.41 1.01
CA ASP A 37 7.31 -24.69 0.58
C ASP A 37 6.35 -23.66 1.19
N PHE A 38 6.26 -22.49 0.54
CA PHE A 38 5.54 -21.36 1.11
C PHE A 38 4.08 -21.67 1.40
N ASP A 39 3.45 -22.53 0.61
CA ASP A 39 2.06 -22.91 0.83
C ASP A 39 1.90 -23.61 2.19
N ALA A 40 2.83 -24.49 2.57
CA ALA A 40 2.86 -25.09 3.90
C ALA A 40 3.25 -24.08 5.00
N VAL A 41 4.33 -23.31 4.81
CA VAL A 41 4.82 -22.35 5.82
C VAL A 41 3.81 -21.26 6.13
N SER A 42 3.07 -20.79 5.12
CA SER A 42 2.07 -19.72 5.26
C SER A 42 0.89 -20.08 6.16
N THR A 43 0.72 -21.36 6.52
CA THR A 43 -0.31 -21.82 7.46
C THR A 43 0.04 -21.53 8.93
N GLN A 44 1.28 -21.13 9.20
CA GLN A 44 1.78 -20.81 10.54
C GLN A 44 2.13 -19.32 10.65
N ARG A 45 2.14 -18.80 11.89
CA ARG A 45 2.49 -17.41 12.17
C ARG A 45 3.98 -17.16 11.97
N GLY A 46 4.29 -15.98 11.43
CA GLY A 46 5.65 -15.50 11.22
C GLY A 46 6.31 -16.07 9.97
N LEU A 47 7.62 -15.83 9.85
CA LEU A 47 8.48 -16.36 8.82
C LEU A 47 9.59 -17.16 9.50
N PRO A 48 9.89 -18.41 9.08
CA PRO A 48 11.00 -19.16 9.64
C PRO A 48 12.31 -18.35 9.60
N PRO A 49 13.09 -18.28 10.70
CA PRO A 49 14.27 -17.42 10.77
C PRO A 49 15.30 -17.65 9.67
N PHE A 50 15.42 -18.88 9.15
CA PHE A 50 16.34 -19.18 8.05
C PHE A 50 15.92 -18.49 6.74
N MET A 51 14.62 -18.38 6.47
CA MET A 51 14.10 -17.72 5.27
C MET A 51 14.41 -16.23 5.35
N MET A 52 14.13 -15.58 6.49
CA MET A 52 14.44 -14.17 6.68
C MET A 52 15.94 -13.90 6.49
N ARG A 53 16.81 -14.70 7.11
CA ARG A 53 18.27 -14.56 6.96
C ARG A 53 18.73 -14.68 5.50
N GLU A 54 18.20 -15.62 4.72
CA GLU A 54 18.57 -15.79 3.31
C GLU A 54 18.03 -14.67 2.40
N ILE A 55 16.90 -14.07 2.76
CA ILE A 55 16.36 -12.91 2.06
C ILE A 55 17.22 -11.68 2.38
N GLN A 56 17.47 -11.43 3.67
CA GLN A 56 18.26 -10.30 4.16
C GLN A 56 19.74 -10.39 3.79
N SER A 57 20.28 -11.59 3.51
CA SER A 57 21.66 -11.72 3.00
C SER A 57 21.87 -11.07 1.63
N MET A 58 20.79 -10.75 0.92
CA MET A 58 20.84 -9.99 -0.34
C MET A 58 20.73 -8.48 -0.09
N THR A 59 20.59 -8.02 1.15
CA THR A 59 20.45 -6.60 1.52
C THR A 59 19.40 -5.84 0.68
N PRO A 60 18.17 -6.36 0.53
CA PRO A 60 17.17 -5.79 -0.39
C PRO A 60 16.78 -4.35 -0.04
N LEU A 61 16.90 -3.94 1.23
CA LEU A 61 16.59 -2.58 1.68
C LEU A 61 17.62 -1.54 1.22
N SER A 62 18.78 -1.97 0.71
CA SER A 62 19.80 -1.05 0.18
C SER A 62 19.29 -0.17 -0.97
N VAL A 63 18.26 -0.61 -1.72
CA VAL A 63 17.64 0.22 -2.78
C VAL A 63 16.97 1.48 -2.26
N PHE A 64 16.57 1.51 -0.98
CA PHE A 64 15.95 2.68 -0.36
C PHE A 64 16.96 3.62 0.32
N ILE A 65 18.25 3.25 0.35
CA ILE A 65 19.30 3.97 1.06
C ILE A 65 20.16 4.75 0.05
N PRO A 66 20.46 6.04 0.30
CA PRO A 66 21.37 6.82 -0.55
C PRO A 66 22.76 6.20 -0.70
N GLU A 67 23.41 6.43 -1.85
CA GLU A 67 24.76 5.89 -2.14
C GLU A 67 25.80 6.37 -1.12
N GLU A 68 25.70 7.61 -0.64
CA GLU A 68 26.63 8.18 0.35
C GLU A 68 26.64 7.43 1.68
N TYR A 69 25.58 6.66 1.97
CA TYR A 69 25.48 5.80 3.15
C TYR A 69 25.63 4.31 2.81
N GLY A 70 26.23 3.98 1.67
CA GLY A 70 26.49 2.60 1.24
C GLY A 70 25.29 1.89 0.60
N GLY A 71 24.20 2.61 0.31
CA GLY A 71 23.03 2.07 -0.39
C GLY A 71 23.15 2.11 -1.92
N ARG A 72 22.01 1.93 -2.61
CA ARG A 72 21.89 1.95 -4.08
C ARG A 72 21.18 3.19 -4.63
N GLY A 73 21.13 4.27 -3.84
CA GLY A 73 20.75 5.59 -4.32
C GLY A 73 19.28 5.99 -4.17
N GLY A 74 18.40 5.12 -3.67
CA GLY A 74 16.99 5.50 -3.47
C GLY A 74 16.21 5.69 -4.78
N HIS A 75 16.68 5.11 -5.88
CA HIS A 75 16.03 5.23 -7.18
C HIS A 75 14.65 4.57 -7.16
N VAL A 76 13.60 5.37 -7.33
CA VAL A 76 12.20 4.93 -7.13
C VAL A 76 11.85 3.72 -7.98
N HIS A 77 12.29 3.66 -9.25
CA HIS A 77 12.02 2.52 -10.13
C HIS A 77 12.71 1.23 -9.64
N GLU A 78 13.91 1.32 -9.03
CA GLU A 78 14.58 0.18 -8.42
C GLU A 78 13.83 -0.30 -7.17
N CYS A 79 13.41 0.62 -6.32
CA CYS A 79 12.55 0.33 -5.16
C CYS A 79 11.28 -0.41 -5.57
N GLN A 80 10.55 0.13 -6.57
CA GLN A 80 9.33 -0.48 -7.11
C GLN A 80 9.60 -1.89 -7.67
N SER A 81 10.73 -2.08 -8.37
CA SER A 81 11.09 -3.38 -8.93
C SER A 81 11.46 -4.42 -7.86
N ILE A 82 12.10 -4.04 -6.76
CA ILE A 82 12.36 -4.96 -5.63
C ILE A 82 11.07 -5.34 -4.91
N LEU A 83 10.17 -4.37 -4.68
CA LEU A 83 8.84 -4.64 -4.11
C LEU A 83 8.03 -5.59 -5.00
N ALA A 84 8.04 -5.39 -6.32
CA ALA A 84 7.37 -6.27 -7.28
C ALA A 84 7.94 -7.69 -7.24
N THR A 85 9.27 -7.81 -7.24
CA THR A 85 9.96 -9.10 -7.18
C THR A 85 9.59 -9.87 -5.89
N ALA A 86 9.55 -9.17 -4.76
CA ALA A 86 9.10 -9.75 -3.49
C ALA A 86 7.62 -10.15 -3.53
N SER A 87 6.76 -9.28 -4.07
CA SER A 87 5.31 -9.49 -4.05
C SER A 87 4.84 -10.63 -4.94
N TYR A 88 5.62 -10.99 -5.96
CA TYR A 88 5.35 -12.18 -6.77
C TYR A 88 5.39 -13.46 -5.93
N GLU A 89 6.30 -13.54 -4.96
CA GLU A 89 6.46 -14.71 -4.10
C GLU A 89 5.64 -14.60 -2.80
N SER A 90 5.64 -13.43 -2.17
CA SER A 90 4.91 -13.17 -0.93
C SER A 90 4.54 -11.68 -0.80
N LEU A 91 3.23 -11.39 -0.79
CA LEU A 91 2.72 -10.04 -0.55
C LEU A 91 3.12 -9.52 0.84
N ALA A 92 3.16 -10.41 1.84
CA ALA A 92 3.59 -10.06 3.18
C ALA A 92 5.08 -9.65 3.23
N LEU A 93 5.97 -10.36 2.53
CA LEU A 93 7.36 -9.95 2.43
C LEU A 93 7.50 -8.59 1.74
N SER A 94 6.77 -8.39 0.63
CA SER A 94 6.78 -7.11 -0.08
C SER A 94 6.34 -5.96 0.83
N LEU A 95 5.27 -6.16 1.62
CA LEU A 95 4.85 -5.18 2.61
C LEU A 95 5.88 -4.97 3.73
N THR A 96 6.55 -6.02 4.21
CA THR A 96 7.69 -5.86 5.14
C THR A 96 8.75 -4.93 4.56
N LEU A 97 9.16 -5.14 3.31
CA LEU A 97 10.13 -4.28 2.65
C LEU A 97 9.59 -2.86 2.44
N GLY A 98 8.31 -2.72 2.11
CA GLY A 98 7.63 -1.42 1.95
C GLY A 98 7.55 -0.62 3.25
N ILE A 99 7.24 -1.26 4.38
CA ILE A 99 7.25 -0.62 5.71
C ILE A 99 8.65 -0.06 6.02
N ASN A 100 9.69 -0.87 5.82
CA ASN A 100 11.06 -0.45 6.06
C ASN A 100 11.49 0.69 5.11
N GLY A 101 11.25 0.52 3.81
CA GLY A 101 11.66 1.45 2.78
C GLY A 101 10.88 2.77 2.83
N ALA A 102 9.57 2.69 2.59
CA ALA A 102 8.72 3.86 2.39
C ALA A 102 8.30 4.55 3.70
N LEU A 103 8.15 3.80 4.81
CA LEU A 103 7.66 4.37 6.06
C LEU A 103 8.75 4.67 7.08
N PHE A 104 9.97 4.17 6.90
CA PHE A 104 11.10 4.46 7.79
C PHE A 104 12.30 5.09 7.06
N LEU A 105 12.91 4.39 6.10
CA LEU A 105 14.16 4.80 5.46
C LEU A 105 14.01 6.09 4.62
N GLN A 106 12.94 6.22 3.85
CA GLN A 106 12.69 7.42 3.05
C GLN A 106 12.39 8.67 3.91
N PRO A 107 11.51 8.62 4.93
CA PRO A 107 11.35 9.74 5.86
C PRO A 107 12.63 10.11 6.59
N LEU A 108 13.42 9.13 7.04
CA LEU A 108 14.72 9.36 7.67
C LEU A 108 15.70 10.03 6.70
N THR A 109 15.76 9.57 5.45
CA THR A 109 16.59 10.16 4.39
C THR A 109 16.25 11.64 4.21
N LYS A 110 14.96 11.96 4.14
CA LYS A 110 14.49 13.30 3.81
C LYS A 110 14.51 14.29 4.97
N TYR A 111 14.17 13.82 6.16
CA TYR A 111 13.88 14.65 7.32
C TYR A 111 14.74 14.34 8.54
N GLY A 112 15.54 13.27 8.53
CA GLY A 112 16.46 12.97 9.63
C GLY A 112 17.52 14.05 9.78
N ALA A 113 18.00 14.25 11.01
CA ALA A 113 19.19 15.06 11.23
C ALA A 113 20.42 14.36 10.64
N GLU A 114 21.36 15.11 10.06
CA GLU A 114 22.58 14.53 9.47
C GLU A 114 23.39 13.67 10.45
N SER A 115 23.35 13.98 11.74
CA SER A 115 24.05 13.21 12.78
C SER A 115 23.47 11.82 13.07
N ILE A 116 22.21 11.56 12.70
CA ILE A 116 21.56 10.26 12.95
C ILE A 116 21.53 9.35 11.71
N LYS A 117 21.65 9.94 10.52
CA LYS A 117 21.56 9.20 9.24
C LYS A 117 22.66 8.13 9.09
N PRO A 118 23.98 8.44 9.15
CA PRO A 118 25.01 7.43 8.94
C PRO A 118 24.90 6.19 9.85
N PRO A 119 24.82 6.32 11.20
CA PRO A 119 24.81 5.14 12.06
C PRO A 119 23.53 4.30 11.92
N VAL A 120 22.39 4.90 11.55
CA VAL A 120 21.17 4.13 11.29
C VAL A 120 21.28 3.37 9.97
N PHE A 121 21.70 4.04 8.88
CA PHE A 121 21.84 3.38 7.58
C PHE A 121 22.88 2.27 7.57
N GLU A 122 24.02 2.47 8.24
CA GLU A 122 25.05 1.44 8.44
C GLU A 122 24.45 0.18 9.06
N ARG A 123 23.60 0.32 10.09
CA ARG A 123 22.95 -0.83 10.75
C ARG A 123 21.91 -1.53 9.87
N PHE A 124 21.24 -0.82 8.96
CA PHE A 124 20.37 -1.47 7.97
C PHE A 124 21.18 -2.29 6.94
N ILE A 125 22.36 -1.81 6.55
CA ILE A 125 23.24 -2.49 5.60
C ILE A 125 23.95 -3.67 6.27
N GLU A 126 24.60 -3.46 7.41
CA GLU A 126 25.49 -4.45 8.04
C GLU A 126 24.75 -5.42 8.96
N GLU A 127 23.85 -4.90 9.81
CA GLU A 127 23.15 -5.69 10.84
C GLU A 127 21.81 -6.24 10.34
N LYS A 128 21.35 -5.80 9.16
CA LYS A 128 20.04 -6.14 8.57
C LYS A 128 18.86 -5.74 9.47
N ASN A 129 19.02 -4.63 10.19
CA ASN A 129 18.00 -4.10 11.08
C ASN A 129 16.73 -3.73 10.31
N LEU A 130 15.62 -3.72 11.04
CA LEU A 130 14.30 -3.35 10.55
C LEU A 130 13.82 -2.04 11.18
N GLY A 131 12.99 -1.33 10.44
CA GLY A 131 12.34 -0.11 10.87
C GLY A 131 10.84 -0.11 10.57
N GLY A 132 10.11 0.74 11.28
CA GLY A 132 8.69 0.96 11.03
C GLY A 132 8.19 2.34 11.47
N LEU A 133 6.89 2.56 11.31
CA LEU A 133 6.21 3.82 11.63
C LEU A 133 5.02 3.56 12.55
N MET A 134 4.91 4.33 13.64
CA MET A 134 3.83 4.27 14.61
C MET A 134 2.99 5.55 14.57
N ILE A 135 1.81 5.48 13.95
CA ILE A 135 0.82 6.58 13.91
C ILE A 135 -0.41 6.24 14.73
N THR A 136 -1.08 5.16 14.34
CA THR A 136 -2.42 4.75 14.81
C THR A 136 -2.46 4.46 16.31
N GLU A 137 -3.55 4.87 16.95
CA GLU A 137 -3.85 4.61 18.36
C GLU A 137 -5.22 3.92 18.49
N PRO A 138 -5.51 3.22 19.61
CA PRO A 138 -6.76 2.48 19.80
C PRO A 138 -8.04 3.21 19.40
N ASP A 139 -8.15 4.50 19.75
CA ASP A 139 -9.32 5.34 19.46
C ASP A 139 -9.11 6.27 18.25
N TYR A 140 -7.90 6.31 17.66
CA TYR A 140 -7.51 7.26 16.62
C TYR A 140 -6.87 6.55 15.42
N GLY A 141 -7.74 6.12 14.49
CA GLY A 141 -7.36 5.57 13.19
C GLY A 141 -7.43 6.59 12.07
N THR A 142 -8.61 6.71 11.42
CA THR A 142 -8.85 7.71 10.36
C THR A 142 -8.60 9.14 10.84
N ASP A 143 -8.93 9.43 12.10
CA ASP A 143 -8.70 10.73 12.75
C ASP A 143 -7.31 10.79 13.44
N ALA A 144 -6.26 10.45 12.71
CA ALA A 144 -4.90 10.40 13.24
C ALA A 144 -4.40 11.75 13.78
N LEU A 145 -4.97 12.88 13.35
CA LEU A 145 -4.59 14.21 13.84
C LEU A 145 -5.02 14.45 15.29
N SER A 146 -6.00 13.68 15.77
CA SER A 146 -6.51 13.76 17.14
C SER A 146 -5.77 12.83 18.11
N MET A 147 -4.67 12.20 17.67
CA MET A 147 -3.85 11.32 18.52
C MET A 147 -3.49 11.95 19.87
N GLU A 148 -3.32 11.11 20.88
CA GLU A 148 -3.03 11.49 22.25
C GLU A 148 -1.59 11.19 22.68
N THR A 149 -0.85 10.34 21.94
CA THR A 149 0.58 10.17 22.20
C THR A 149 1.26 11.52 22.14
N SER A 150 1.99 11.84 23.20
CA SER A 150 2.49 13.19 23.44
C SER A 150 3.97 13.17 23.80
N TYR A 151 4.58 14.35 23.73
CA TYR A 151 5.96 14.53 24.17
C TYR A 151 6.17 15.84 24.94
N THR A 152 7.11 15.82 25.87
CA THR A 152 7.61 16.98 26.62
C THR A 152 9.13 17.12 26.44
N GLU A 153 9.66 18.34 26.63
CA GLU A 153 11.11 18.56 26.69
C GLU A 153 11.63 18.29 28.10
N THR A 154 12.70 17.51 28.21
CA THR A 154 13.39 17.24 29.47
C THR A 154 14.32 18.40 29.83
N GLY A 155 14.82 18.43 31.07
CA GLY A 155 15.74 19.47 31.53
C GLY A 155 17.05 19.57 30.74
N ASP A 156 17.45 18.48 30.08
CA ASP A 156 18.69 18.39 29.30
C ASP A 156 18.47 18.68 27.80
N GLY A 157 17.25 19.03 27.39
CA GLY A 157 16.87 19.36 26.01
C GLY A 157 16.47 18.15 25.15
N ASP A 158 16.44 16.96 25.73
CA ASP A 158 15.90 15.74 25.11
C ASP A 158 14.38 15.69 25.24
N TYR A 159 13.76 14.62 24.76
CA TYR A 159 12.31 14.47 24.72
C TYR A 159 11.84 13.23 25.48
N HIS A 160 10.81 13.39 26.31
CA HIS A 160 10.07 12.26 26.89
C HIS A 160 8.77 12.07 26.12
N LEU A 161 8.53 10.88 25.59
CA LEU A 161 7.32 10.51 24.86
C LEU A 161 6.48 9.54 25.69
N THR A 162 5.17 9.76 25.74
CA THR A 162 4.23 8.86 26.42
C THR A 162 2.94 8.66 25.60
N GLY A 163 2.45 7.43 25.51
CA GLY A 163 1.19 7.11 24.86
C GLY A 163 1.01 5.63 24.55
N THR A 164 0.08 5.33 23.64
CA THR A 164 -0.19 3.96 23.18
C THR A 164 -0.36 3.95 21.67
N LYS A 165 0.41 3.09 21.00
CA LYS A 165 0.37 2.90 19.54
C LYS A 165 -0.06 1.48 19.21
N HIS A 166 -0.80 1.29 18.12
CA HIS A 166 -1.15 -0.05 17.68
C HIS A 166 -1.15 -0.21 16.16
N TRP A 167 -1.23 -1.47 15.69
CA TRP A 167 -1.19 -1.81 14.26
C TRP A 167 0.07 -1.35 13.52
N ALA A 168 1.14 -1.03 14.26
CA ALA A 168 2.46 -0.81 13.69
C ALA A 168 2.98 -2.15 13.16
N GLY A 169 3.10 -2.30 11.84
CA GLY A 169 3.63 -3.53 11.25
C GLY A 169 5.08 -3.71 11.67
N LEU A 170 5.45 -4.93 12.05
CA LEU A 170 6.75 -5.28 12.68
C LEU A 170 6.81 -4.99 14.18
N THR A 171 5.67 -4.85 14.87
CA THR A 171 5.62 -4.84 16.35
C THR A 171 6.43 -6.01 16.93
N GLY A 172 7.35 -5.69 17.85
CA GLY A 172 8.27 -6.65 18.48
C GLY A 172 9.41 -7.15 17.59
N TRP A 173 9.48 -6.74 16.32
CA TRP A 173 10.52 -7.15 15.36
C TRP A 173 11.36 -5.98 14.83
N ALA A 174 10.83 -4.76 14.79
CA ALA A 174 11.60 -3.60 14.33
C ALA A 174 12.65 -3.19 15.36
N ASP A 175 13.85 -2.87 14.89
CA ASP A 175 14.96 -2.33 15.69
C ASP A 175 14.86 -0.80 15.81
N PHE A 176 14.17 -0.16 14.86
CA PHE A 176 13.91 1.27 14.89
C PHE A 176 12.44 1.61 14.65
N TRP A 177 11.96 2.64 15.32
CA TRP A 177 10.63 3.21 15.07
C TRP A 177 10.70 4.69 14.76
N LEU A 178 9.90 5.14 13.79
CA LEU A 178 9.41 6.50 13.77
C LEU A 178 8.13 6.56 14.61
N VAL A 179 8.21 7.19 15.77
CA VAL A 179 7.06 7.38 16.66
C VAL A 179 6.49 8.78 16.43
N THR A 180 5.18 8.86 16.15
CA THR A 180 4.52 10.16 16.02
C THR A 180 3.90 10.61 17.33
N ALA A 181 4.15 11.85 17.73
CA ALA A 181 3.63 12.43 18.97
C ALA A 181 3.30 13.91 18.81
N ARG A 182 2.42 14.43 19.66
CA ARG A 182 2.07 15.85 19.73
C ARG A 182 2.74 16.52 20.93
N ARG A 183 3.17 17.77 20.77
CA ARG A 183 3.78 18.52 21.89
C ARG A 183 2.76 18.74 22.99
N GLN A 184 3.07 18.36 24.22
CA GLN A 184 2.26 18.70 25.38
C GLN A 184 2.70 20.07 25.93
N GLY A 185 1.72 20.97 26.12
CA GLY A 185 1.91 22.28 26.73
C GLY A 185 2.04 22.20 28.25
N ALA A 186 2.44 23.31 28.88
CA ALA A 186 2.54 23.41 30.34
C ALA A 186 1.18 23.32 31.06
N ASP A 187 0.10 23.59 30.33
CA ASP A 187 -1.30 23.43 30.73
C ASP A 187 -1.81 21.99 30.55
N GLY A 188 -1.00 21.09 29.97
CA GLY A 188 -1.36 19.71 29.69
C GLY A 188 -2.02 19.50 28.32
N ASP A 189 -2.34 20.58 27.60
CA ASP A 189 -3.02 20.51 26.30
C ASP A 189 -2.06 20.06 25.19
N LEU A 190 -2.58 19.29 24.23
CA LEU A 190 -1.81 18.83 23.09
C LEU A 190 -1.83 19.86 21.96
N GLY A 191 -0.66 20.26 21.49
CA GLY A 191 -0.48 21.13 20.33
C GLY A 191 -1.07 20.53 19.06
N ARG A 192 -1.44 21.34 18.06
CA ARG A 192 -2.10 20.83 16.84
C ARG A 192 -1.16 20.10 15.87
N ASP A 193 0.15 20.34 15.95
CA ASP A 193 1.12 19.76 15.04
C ASP A 193 1.64 18.41 15.55
N ILE A 194 2.22 17.60 14.66
CA ILE A 194 2.71 16.25 14.95
C ILE A 194 4.18 16.15 14.61
N ASP A 195 4.99 15.67 15.54
CA ASP A 195 6.41 15.42 15.34
C ASP A 195 6.71 13.93 15.24
N PHE A 196 7.82 13.59 14.59
CA PHE A 196 8.27 12.22 14.37
C PHE A 196 9.62 12.05 15.07
N PHE A 197 9.78 10.96 15.81
CA PHE A 197 10.96 10.68 16.62
C PHE A 197 11.52 9.31 16.27
N VAL A 198 12.83 9.23 16.04
CA VAL A 198 13.54 7.96 15.88
C VAL A 198 13.79 7.34 17.25
N ALA A 199 13.16 6.21 17.53
CA ALA A 199 13.46 5.35 18.68
C ALA A 199 14.32 4.16 18.24
N ASP A 200 15.41 3.90 18.95
CA ASP A 200 16.31 2.75 18.74
C ASP A 200 16.06 1.71 19.84
N MET A 201 15.49 0.57 19.47
CA MET A 201 15.07 -0.48 20.39
C MET A 201 16.24 -1.18 21.09
N ASN A 202 17.49 -0.94 20.64
CA ASN A 202 18.70 -1.39 21.31
C ASN A 202 19.16 -0.44 22.43
N GLN A 203 18.52 0.72 22.60
CA GLN A 203 18.74 1.61 23.75
C GLN A 203 17.64 1.37 24.81
N PRO A 204 17.99 0.99 26.05
CA PRO A 204 17.01 0.70 27.09
C PRO A 204 15.99 1.83 27.32
N GLU A 205 16.45 3.08 27.27
CA GLU A 205 15.61 4.27 27.49
C GLU A 205 14.62 4.54 26.33
N GLN A 206 14.83 3.90 25.17
CA GLN A 206 14.02 4.07 23.95
C GLN A 206 13.19 2.81 23.63
N MET A 207 13.24 1.80 24.48
CA MET A 207 12.58 0.53 24.26
C MET A 207 11.07 0.68 24.44
N ILE A 208 10.31 0.45 23.38
CA ILE A 208 8.84 0.44 23.40
C ILE A 208 8.35 -0.96 23.82
N GLU A 209 7.52 -1.01 24.87
CA GLU A 209 6.97 -2.27 25.36
C GLU A 209 5.84 -2.77 24.46
N VAL A 210 5.85 -4.05 24.09
CA VAL A 210 4.74 -4.70 23.38
C VAL A 210 3.78 -5.29 24.42
N GLU A 211 2.62 -4.67 24.58
CA GLU A 211 1.60 -5.12 25.55
C GLU A 211 0.80 -6.31 25.05
N GLU A 212 0.55 -6.39 23.75
CA GLU A 212 -0.31 -7.41 23.14
C GLU A 212 0.09 -7.64 21.69
N PHE A 213 0.19 -8.91 21.27
CA PHE A 213 0.26 -9.28 19.86
C PHE A 213 -1.13 -9.62 19.32
N TYR A 214 -1.46 -9.11 18.15
CA TYR A 214 -2.75 -9.31 17.50
C TYR A 214 -2.78 -10.57 16.64
N GLU A 215 -3.92 -11.26 16.70
CA GLU A 215 -4.23 -12.38 15.82
C GLU A 215 -4.86 -11.86 14.50
N ASN A 216 -4.04 -11.32 13.60
CA ASN A 216 -4.47 -10.81 12.29
C ASN A 216 -4.97 -11.92 11.35
N LEU A 217 -5.88 -11.58 10.42
CA LEU A 217 -6.54 -12.51 9.48
C LEU A 217 -5.65 -12.97 8.31
N GLY A 218 -4.83 -12.08 7.78
CA GLY A 218 -3.94 -12.30 6.65
C GLY A 218 -2.65 -11.51 6.86
N LEU A 219 -1.66 -11.66 5.98
CA LEU A 219 -0.29 -11.16 6.17
C LEU A 219 0.36 -11.76 7.42
N TYR A 220 0.15 -13.07 7.63
CA TYR A 220 0.54 -13.83 8.83
C TYR A 220 2.04 -13.76 9.19
N MET A 221 2.89 -13.33 8.24
CA MET A 221 4.32 -13.13 8.46
C MET A 221 4.65 -11.90 9.29
N ILE A 222 3.77 -10.90 9.29
CA ILE A 222 4.02 -9.60 9.88
C ILE A 222 3.33 -9.56 11.25
N PRO A 223 4.07 -9.38 12.35
CA PRO A 223 3.46 -9.16 13.65
C PRO A 223 2.86 -7.75 13.73
N TYR A 224 1.72 -7.67 14.39
CA TYR A 224 1.04 -6.44 14.77
C TYR A 224 0.69 -6.54 16.25
N GLY A 225 0.52 -5.41 16.91
CA GLY A 225 0.14 -5.41 18.31
C GLY A 225 -0.16 -4.04 18.86
N ARG A 226 -0.42 -4.01 20.17
CA ARG A 226 -0.48 -2.80 20.99
C ARG A 226 0.86 -2.58 21.67
N ASN A 227 1.34 -1.35 21.61
CA ASN A 227 2.66 -0.94 22.04
C ASN A 227 2.52 0.22 23.02
N HIS A 228 3.06 0.08 24.22
CA HIS A 228 3.12 1.13 25.22
C HIS A 228 4.37 1.98 24.98
N VAL A 229 4.16 3.26 24.73
CA VAL A 229 5.23 4.24 24.51
C VAL A 229 5.46 4.95 25.83
N ASP A 230 6.63 4.74 26.43
CA ASP A 230 7.15 5.50 27.56
C ASP A 230 8.68 5.57 27.42
N ILE A 231 9.18 6.54 26.65
CA ILE A 231 10.57 6.54 26.17
C ILE A 231 11.25 7.92 26.25
N GLN A 232 12.56 7.92 26.46
CA GLN A 232 13.42 9.11 26.43
C GLN A 232 14.24 9.12 25.13
N VAL A 233 14.08 10.17 24.34
CA VAL A 233 14.64 10.28 22.99
C VAL A 233 15.54 11.52 22.87
N PRO A 234 16.79 11.38 22.40
CA PRO A 234 17.68 12.52 22.21
C PRO A 234 17.11 13.59 21.28
N ALA A 235 17.41 14.86 21.52
CA ALA A 235 16.91 15.97 20.70
C ALA A 235 17.17 15.77 19.18
N LYS A 236 18.34 15.22 18.84
CA LYS A 236 18.78 14.92 17.47
C LYS A 236 17.98 13.82 16.76
N HIS A 237 17.18 13.04 17.47
CA HIS A 237 16.35 11.96 16.90
C HIS A 237 14.98 12.46 16.42
N ARG A 238 14.61 13.71 16.73
CA ARG A 238 13.42 14.34 16.16
C ARG A 238 13.66 14.68 14.69
N LEU A 239 12.76 14.26 13.81
CA LEU A 239 12.81 14.63 12.40
C LEU A 239 12.61 16.15 12.21
N GLN A 240 13.21 16.70 11.17
CA GLN A 240 13.30 18.12 10.88
C GLN A 240 12.37 18.49 9.72
N PRO A 241 11.08 18.81 9.98
CA PRO A 241 10.17 19.19 8.92
C PRO A 241 10.62 20.52 8.28
N LYS A 242 10.56 20.60 6.94
CA LYS A 242 10.80 21.85 6.19
C LYS A 242 9.71 22.92 6.41
N SER A 243 8.59 22.53 7.02
CA SER A 243 7.46 23.42 7.32
C SER A 243 6.77 22.98 8.61
N THR A 244 5.54 22.45 8.56
CA THR A 244 4.88 21.85 9.72
C THR A 244 5.08 20.34 9.73
N GLY A 245 4.96 19.73 10.90
CA GLY A 245 4.99 18.30 11.08
C GLY A 245 3.85 17.57 10.36
N ILE A 246 2.64 18.15 10.33
CA ILE A 246 1.51 17.66 9.51
C ILE A 246 1.88 17.60 8.03
N LYS A 247 2.58 18.60 7.49
CA LYS A 247 2.99 18.60 6.07
C LYS A 247 4.04 17.52 5.79
N MET A 248 4.94 17.26 6.74
CA MET A 248 5.87 16.13 6.67
C MET A 248 5.11 14.79 6.69
N MET A 249 4.14 14.63 7.60
CA MET A 249 3.29 13.44 7.64
C MET A 249 2.54 13.23 6.32
N LEU A 250 1.94 14.28 5.76
CA LEU A 250 1.25 14.21 4.46
C LEU A 250 2.21 13.87 3.31
N ASP A 251 3.42 14.42 3.29
CA ASP A 251 4.45 14.04 2.31
C ASP A 251 4.80 12.54 2.41
N THR A 252 5.05 12.04 3.62
CA THR A 252 5.34 10.63 3.88
C THR A 252 4.20 9.71 3.45
N LEU A 253 2.96 10.00 3.87
CA LEU A 253 1.79 9.17 3.55
C LEU A 253 1.45 9.22 2.05
N HIS A 254 1.50 10.39 1.41
CA HIS A 254 1.24 10.49 -0.02
C HIS A 254 2.31 9.78 -0.85
N ARG A 255 3.59 9.82 -0.42
CA ARG A 255 4.66 9.05 -1.06
C ARG A 255 4.42 7.56 -0.94
N SER A 256 4.18 7.06 0.27
CA SER A 256 3.86 5.65 0.51
C SER A 256 2.71 5.21 -0.40
N ARG A 257 1.60 5.94 -0.42
CA ARG A 257 0.43 5.67 -1.29
C ARG A 257 0.76 5.63 -2.79
N ILE A 258 1.61 6.54 -3.27
CA ILE A 258 2.04 6.56 -4.68
C ILE A 258 2.98 5.38 -4.96
N GLU A 259 3.70 4.85 -3.97
CA GLU A 259 4.60 3.71 -4.14
C GLU A 259 3.95 2.32 -3.98
N PHE A 260 2.66 2.24 -3.60
CA PHE A 260 1.89 0.99 -3.57
C PHE A 260 1.92 0.14 -4.86
N PRO A 261 1.93 0.72 -6.08
CA PRO A 261 1.95 -0.04 -7.33
C PRO A 261 3.10 -1.03 -7.43
N GLY A 262 4.26 -0.77 -6.83
CA GLY A 262 5.39 -1.70 -6.82
C GLY A 262 5.02 -3.04 -6.18
N MET A 263 4.32 -3.02 -5.05
CA MET A 263 3.76 -4.24 -4.45
C MET A 263 2.65 -4.81 -5.35
N GLY A 264 1.74 -3.94 -5.80
CA GLY A 264 0.57 -4.32 -6.58
C GLY A 264 0.91 -5.06 -7.89
N VAL A 265 1.92 -4.63 -8.63
CA VAL A 265 2.25 -5.18 -9.96
C VAL A 265 2.80 -6.60 -9.85
N GLY A 266 3.67 -6.86 -8.87
CA GLY A 266 4.20 -8.20 -8.61
C GLY A 266 3.11 -9.17 -8.14
N PHE A 267 2.22 -8.70 -7.25
CA PHE A 267 1.04 -9.46 -6.83
C PHE A 267 0.14 -9.78 -8.02
N LEU A 268 -0.26 -8.78 -8.81
CA LEU A 268 -1.17 -8.96 -9.94
C LEU A 268 -0.57 -9.87 -11.02
N GLN A 269 0.74 -9.79 -11.26
CA GLN A 269 1.44 -10.71 -12.14
C GLN A 269 1.34 -12.16 -11.65
N ARG A 270 1.60 -12.40 -10.36
CA ARG A 270 1.47 -13.73 -9.75
C ARG A 270 0.06 -14.29 -9.89
N ILE A 271 -0.95 -13.45 -9.61
CA ILE A 271 -2.36 -13.83 -9.72
C ILE A 271 -2.73 -14.17 -11.16
N LEU A 272 -2.25 -13.41 -12.13
CA LEU A 272 -2.48 -13.64 -13.55
C LEU A 272 -1.84 -14.95 -14.03
N ASP A 273 -0.59 -15.20 -13.64
CA ASP A 273 0.15 -16.42 -14.02
C ASP A 273 -0.57 -17.67 -13.48
N GLU A 274 -0.97 -17.65 -12.22
CA GLU A 274 -1.72 -18.74 -11.59
C GLU A 274 -3.09 -18.97 -12.24
N ALA A 275 -3.81 -17.87 -12.55
CA ALA A 275 -5.10 -17.96 -13.23
C ALA A 275 -4.95 -18.56 -14.63
N LEU A 276 -3.97 -18.12 -15.41
CA LEU A 276 -3.71 -18.62 -16.76
C LEU A 276 -3.26 -20.08 -16.75
N ALA A 277 -2.36 -20.46 -15.84
CA ALA A 277 -1.90 -21.85 -15.70
C ALA A 277 -3.08 -22.76 -15.36
N HIS A 278 -3.86 -22.43 -14.32
CA HIS A 278 -5.01 -23.22 -13.91
C HIS A 278 -6.06 -23.33 -15.02
N CYS A 279 -6.41 -22.21 -15.67
CA CYS A 279 -7.47 -22.20 -16.66
C CYS A 279 -7.10 -22.97 -17.93
N LYS A 280 -5.81 -23.02 -18.30
CA LYS A 280 -5.33 -23.81 -19.45
C LYS A 280 -5.39 -25.32 -19.16
N GLU A 281 -4.95 -25.73 -17.97
CA GLU A 281 -4.83 -27.14 -17.59
C GLU A 281 -6.15 -27.78 -17.14
N ARG A 282 -7.07 -26.99 -16.55
CA ARG A 282 -8.33 -27.51 -16.02
C ARG A 282 -9.34 -27.72 -17.14
N PHE A 283 -9.78 -28.97 -17.32
CA PHE A 283 -10.87 -29.33 -18.23
C PHE A 283 -12.21 -29.45 -17.49
N VAL A 284 -13.25 -28.86 -18.07
CA VAL A 284 -14.65 -29.01 -17.66
C VAL A 284 -15.48 -29.18 -18.94
N GLY A 285 -16.41 -30.13 -18.95
CA GLY A 285 -17.27 -30.35 -20.11
C GLY A 285 -16.53 -30.66 -21.42
N GLY A 286 -15.35 -31.28 -21.33
CA GLY A 286 -14.56 -31.70 -22.50
C GLY A 286 -13.67 -30.62 -23.13
N LYS A 287 -13.60 -29.42 -22.57
CA LYS A 287 -12.74 -28.33 -23.06
C LYS A 287 -12.00 -27.61 -21.93
N SER A 288 -10.98 -26.84 -22.27
CA SER A 288 -10.21 -26.07 -21.30
C SER A 288 -11.09 -25.00 -20.64
N LEU A 289 -10.87 -24.69 -19.36
CA LEU A 289 -11.62 -23.65 -18.65
C LEU A 289 -11.46 -22.29 -19.34
N LEU A 290 -10.30 -22.03 -19.97
CA LEU A 290 -10.02 -20.80 -20.72
C LEU A 290 -10.87 -20.65 -22.00
N GLU A 291 -11.60 -21.69 -22.43
CA GLU A 291 -12.51 -21.62 -23.59
C GLU A 291 -13.94 -21.19 -23.22
N TYR A 292 -14.19 -20.87 -21.95
CA TYR A 292 -15.47 -20.33 -21.50
C TYR A 292 -15.41 -18.80 -21.48
N ASP A 293 -16.38 -18.15 -22.13
CA ASP A 293 -16.46 -16.68 -22.25
C ASP A 293 -16.35 -15.96 -20.89
N GLN A 294 -17.14 -16.39 -19.90
CA GLN A 294 -17.08 -15.81 -18.55
C GLN A 294 -15.71 -15.99 -17.86
N VAL A 295 -14.96 -17.05 -18.19
CA VAL A 295 -13.59 -17.24 -17.69
C VAL A 295 -12.65 -16.28 -18.39
N GLN A 296 -12.75 -16.16 -19.71
CA GLN A 296 -11.97 -15.19 -20.50
C GLN A 296 -12.19 -13.78 -19.98
N ARG A 297 -13.43 -13.40 -19.66
CA ARG A 297 -13.73 -12.09 -19.07
C ARG A 297 -13.01 -11.88 -17.74
N ARG A 298 -13.01 -12.87 -16.84
CA ARG A 298 -12.31 -12.76 -15.54
C ARG A 298 -10.80 -12.63 -15.72
N VAL A 299 -10.22 -13.42 -16.63
CA VAL A 299 -8.79 -13.33 -16.95
C VAL A 299 -8.45 -11.96 -17.55
N ALA A 300 -9.27 -11.46 -18.48
CA ALA A 300 -9.10 -10.13 -19.07
C ALA A 300 -9.17 -9.00 -18.03
N ASP A 301 -10.05 -9.11 -17.02
CA ASP A 301 -10.11 -8.15 -15.92
C ASP A 301 -8.84 -8.18 -15.04
N ILE A 302 -8.21 -9.35 -14.84
CA ILE A 302 -6.90 -9.46 -14.15
C ILE A 302 -5.78 -8.86 -15.03
N GLN A 303 -5.82 -9.06 -16.35
CA GLN A 303 -4.85 -8.46 -17.29
C GLN A 303 -4.96 -6.93 -17.31
N ALA A 304 -6.19 -6.39 -17.31
CA ALA A 304 -6.43 -4.96 -17.19
C ALA A 304 -5.89 -4.42 -15.87
N ALA A 305 -6.06 -5.14 -14.76
CA ALA A 305 -5.49 -4.77 -13.47
C ALA A 305 -3.96 -4.67 -13.51
N TYR A 306 -3.28 -5.67 -14.09
CA TYR A 306 -1.82 -5.66 -14.26
C TYR A 306 -1.35 -4.47 -15.10
N THR A 307 -2.06 -4.17 -16.19
CA THR A 307 -1.73 -3.06 -17.11
C THR A 307 -1.90 -1.70 -16.42
N ALA A 308 -3.03 -1.49 -15.73
CA ALA A 308 -3.27 -0.28 -14.94
C ALA A 308 -2.21 -0.09 -13.85
N CYS A 309 -1.86 -1.16 -13.14
CA CYS A 309 -0.82 -1.10 -12.11
C CYS A 309 0.57 -0.78 -12.70
N SER A 310 0.89 -1.31 -13.88
CA SER A 310 2.12 -1.00 -14.60
C SER A 310 2.20 0.49 -14.98
N ALA A 311 1.08 1.08 -15.39
CA ALA A 311 0.99 2.51 -15.68
C ALA A 311 1.19 3.37 -14.41
N MET A 312 0.63 2.93 -13.29
CA MET A 312 0.89 3.57 -12.00
C MET A 312 2.37 3.47 -11.61
N CYS A 313 3.04 2.32 -11.81
CA CYS A 313 4.49 2.19 -11.56
C CYS A 313 5.33 3.18 -12.37
N LEU A 314 4.96 3.43 -13.64
CA LEU A 314 5.60 4.47 -14.46
C LEU A 314 5.42 5.85 -13.82
N HIS A 315 4.18 6.21 -13.49
CA HIS A 315 3.87 7.49 -12.84
C HIS A 315 4.65 7.66 -11.53
N THR A 316 4.65 6.65 -10.67
CA THR A 316 5.40 6.61 -9.41
C THR A 316 6.88 6.86 -9.63
N SER A 317 7.49 6.18 -10.60
CA SER A 317 8.92 6.27 -10.88
C SER A 317 9.37 7.69 -11.25
N GLU A 318 8.51 8.45 -11.93
CA GLU A 318 8.83 9.81 -12.37
C GLU A 318 8.48 10.89 -11.34
N HIS A 319 7.51 10.63 -10.46
CA HIS A 319 6.93 11.66 -9.60
C HIS A 319 7.29 11.50 -8.11
N ALA A 320 7.66 10.31 -7.65
CA ALA A 320 7.81 10.00 -6.23
C ALA A 320 9.25 10.07 -5.70
N HIS A 321 10.19 10.72 -6.40
CA HIS A 321 11.56 10.89 -5.90
C HIS A 321 11.57 11.57 -4.52
N THR A 322 12.44 11.12 -3.60
CA THR A 322 12.48 11.58 -2.19
C THR A 322 12.58 13.10 -2.07
N ASP A 323 13.29 13.75 -2.98
CA ASP A 323 13.43 15.22 -3.00
C ASP A 323 12.13 15.98 -3.26
N ASN A 324 11.19 15.37 -3.99
CA ASN A 324 9.91 16.01 -4.33
C ASN A 324 9.03 16.13 -3.10
N ASN A 325 8.31 17.25 -2.94
CA ASN A 325 7.30 17.39 -1.90
C ASN A 325 5.92 16.98 -2.42
N LEU A 326 5.38 15.90 -1.86
CA LEU A 326 4.11 15.27 -2.22
C LEU A 326 2.97 15.62 -1.26
N ALA A 327 3.19 16.45 -0.25
CA ALA A 327 2.13 16.86 0.68
C ALA A 327 0.90 17.47 -0.03
N GLY A 328 1.11 18.12 -1.19
CA GLY A 328 0.06 18.69 -2.04
C GLY A 328 -0.50 17.76 -3.12
N LYS A 329 -0.06 16.50 -3.20
CA LYS A 329 -0.39 15.54 -4.27
C LYS A 329 -1.47 14.53 -3.86
N ALA A 330 -2.41 14.96 -3.00
CA ALA A 330 -3.45 14.09 -2.44
C ALA A 330 -4.29 13.39 -3.53
N LEU A 331 -4.65 14.09 -4.62
CA LEU A 331 -5.46 13.52 -5.69
C LEU A 331 -4.80 12.30 -6.36
N SER A 332 -3.55 12.43 -6.84
CA SER A 332 -2.85 11.33 -7.48
C SER A 332 -2.49 10.22 -6.49
N ALA A 333 -2.09 10.56 -5.26
CA ALA A 333 -1.78 9.59 -4.23
C ALA A 333 -3.00 8.74 -3.82
N ASN A 334 -4.13 9.39 -3.57
CA ASN A 334 -5.35 8.72 -3.16
C ASN A 334 -5.94 7.90 -4.32
N ALA A 335 -5.91 8.41 -5.56
CA ALA A 335 -6.34 7.65 -6.74
C ALA A 335 -5.51 6.39 -6.94
N THR A 336 -4.18 6.52 -6.88
CA THR A 336 -3.24 5.40 -7.05
C THR A 336 -3.51 4.31 -6.01
N LYS A 337 -3.48 4.66 -4.72
CA LYS A 337 -3.68 3.70 -3.63
C LYS A 337 -5.06 3.05 -3.70
N THR A 338 -6.14 3.82 -3.85
CA THR A 338 -7.49 3.25 -3.81
C THR A 338 -7.77 2.33 -4.98
N VAL A 339 -7.38 2.72 -6.21
CA VAL A 339 -7.61 1.90 -7.40
C VAL A 339 -6.72 0.66 -7.39
N VAL A 340 -5.42 0.76 -7.10
CA VAL A 340 -4.53 -0.43 -7.10
C VAL A 340 -4.98 -1.47 -6.09
N THR A 341 -5.41 -1.05 -4.90
CA THR A 341 -5.83 -1.97 -3.84
C THR A 341 -7.19 -2.61 -4.13
N ASP A 342 -8.12 -1.90 -4.78
CA ASP A 342 -9.34 -2.50 -5.32
C ASP A 342 -9.03 -3.52 -6.41
N LEU A 343 -8.08 -3.23 -7.31
CA LEU A 343 -7.66 -4.14 -8.37
C LEU A 343 -7.03 -5.42 -7.81
N MET A 344 -6.14 -5.30 -6.81
CA MET A 344 -5.54 -6.45 -6.11
C MET A 344 -6.62 -7.35 -5.51
N GLN A 345 -7.55 -6.79 -4.73
CA GLN A 345 -8.60 -7.57 -4.07
C GLN A 345 -9.54 -8.26 -5.08
N ASN A 346 -9.89 -7.57 -6.16
CA ASN A 346 -10.76 -8.14 -7.20
C ASN A 346 -10.06 -9.24 -8.00
N ALA A 347 -8.77 -9.09 -8.27
CA ALA A 347 -7.97 -10.11 -8.94
C ALA A 347 -7.82 -11.37 -8.06
N ALA A 348 -7.55 -11.20 -6.77
CA ALA A 348 -7.47 -12.30 -5.80
C ALA A 348 -8.79 -13.09 -5.72
N GLN A 349 -9.93 -12.40 -5.60
CA GLN A 349 -11.25 -13.04 -5.63
C GLN A 349 -11.52 -13.78 -6.95
N SER A 350 -11.08 -13.21 -8.07
CA SER A 350 -11.22 -13.84 -9.38
C SER A 350 -10.39 -15.11 -9.49
N LEU A 351 -9.14 -15.11 -9.01
CA LEU A 351 -8.31 -16.32 -8.97
C LEU A 351 -8.93 -17.41 -8.09
N LEU A 352 -9.42 -17.05 -6.90
CA LEU A 352 -10.11 -18.01 -6.03
C LEU A 352 -11.33 -18.61 -6.72
N GLN A 353 -12.15 -17.79 -7.37
CA GLN A 353 -13.32 -18.24 -8.10
C GLN A 353 -12.96 -19.16 -9.28
N LEU A 354 -11.90 -18.85 -10.03
CA LEU A 354 -11.41 -19.66 -11.15
C LEU A 354 -10.86 -21.01 -10.67
N THR A 355 -10.19 -21.03 -9.52
CA THR A 355 -9.59 -22.24 -8.93
C THR A 355 -10.63 -23.16 -8.27
N GLY A 356 -11.76 -22.58 -7.83
CA GLY A 356 -12.83 -23.31 -7.17
C GLY A 356 -12.41 -23.89 -5.81
N GLY A 357 -12.98 -25.04 -5.43
CA GLY A 357 -12.76 -25.64 -4.10
C GLY A 357 -11.30 -25.93 -3.76
N LYS A 358 -10.44 -26.19 -4.76
CA LYS A 358 -8.99 -26.36 -4.54
C LYS A 358 -8.36 -25.08 -3.96
N GLY A 359 -8.80 -23.92 -4.43
CA GLY A 359 -8.28 -22.63 -4.01
C GLY A 359 -8.68 -22.23 -2.60
N TYR A 360 -9.71 -22.87 -2.03
CA TYR A 360 -10.23 -22.57 -0.69
C TYR A 360 -9.44 -23.24 0.44
N ARG A 361 -8.36 -23.95 0.13
CA ARG A 361 -7.45 -24.51 1.13
C ARG A 361 -6.54 -23.42 1.69
N LEU A 362 -6.19 -23.54 2.98
CA LEU A 362 -5.29 -22.60 3.66
C LEU A 362 -3.90 -22.56 3.02
N ASP A 363 -3.43 -23.70 2.53
CA ASP A 363 -2.15 -23.89 1.85
C ASP A 363 -2.26 -23.67 0.34
N HIS A 364 -3.11 -22.74 -0.11
CA HIS A 364 -3.23 -22.42 -1.54
C HIS A 364 -3.19 -20.92 -1.75
N VAL A 365 -2.33 -20.48 -2.67
CA VAL A 365 -2.14 -19.05 -2.99
C VAL A 365 -3.44 -18.32 -3.34
N ALA A 366 -4.37 -18.99 -4.02
CA ALA A 366 -5.67 -18.41 -4.37
C ALA A 366 -6.46 -17.92 -3.14
N GLY A 367 -6.70 -18.76 -2.13
CA GLY A 367 -7.40 -18.37 -0.91
C GLY A 367 -6.58 -17.38 -0.06
N ARG A 368 -5.29 -17.66 0.10
CA ARG A 368 -4.36 -16.78 0.83
C ARG A 368 -4.32 -15.37 0.25
N SER A 369 -4.30 -15.24 -1.07
CA SER A 369 -4.27 -13.94 -1.75
C SER A 369 -5.46 -13.06 -1.39
N VAL A 370 -6.65 -13.64 -1.18
CA VAL A 370 -7.87 -12.88 -0.82
C VAL A 370 -7.77 -12.28 0.56
N VAL A 371 -7.22 -13.02 1.52
CA VAL A 371 -7.05 -12.53 2.91
C VAL A 371 -5.84 -11.61 3.04
N ASP A 372 -4.75 -11.88 2.31
CA ASP A 372 -3.54 -11.05 2.34
C ASP A 372 -3.75 -9.70 1.66
N SER A 373 -4.53 -9.61 0.57
CA SER A 373 -4.79 -8.32 -0.09
C SER A 373 -5.87 -7.48 0.59
N ARG A 374 -6.73 -8.08 1.42
CA ARG A 374 -7.88 -7.38 2.03
C ARG A 374 -7.50 -6.16 2.89
N PRO A 375 -6.46 -6.22 3.74
CA PRO A 375 -6.06 -5.09 4.57
C PRO A 375 -5.61 -3.87 3.78
N PHE A 376 -5.18 -4.01 2.52
CA PHE A 376 -4.70 -2.89 1.71
C PHE A 376 -5.81 -1.87 1.37
N GLN A 377 -7.09 -2.28 1.39
CA GLN A 377 -8.22 -1.35 1.27
C GLN A 377 -8.53 -0.59 2.59
N ILE A 378 -7.83 -0.95 3.69
CA ILE A 378 -8.00 -0.40 5.05
C ILE A 378 -6.77 0.43 5.44
N PHE A 379 -5.57 -0.12 5.26
CA PHE A 379 -4.29 0.53 5.57
C PHE A 379 -4.11 1.82 4.80
N GLU A 380 -3.29 2.73 5.33
CA GLU A 380 -2.92 3.99 4.67
C GLU A 380 -4.12 4.91 4.36
N GLY A 381 -5.18 4.78 5.16
CA GLY A 381 -6.47 5.43 4.98
C GLY A 381 -7.45 4.51 4.24
N SER A 382 -8.66 4.30 4.79
CA SER A 382 -9.64 3.42 4.18
C SER A 382 -10.05 3.90 2.79
N ASN A 383 -10.33 2.97 1.88
CA ASN A 383 -10.64 3.34 0.49
C ASN A 383 -11.85 4.28 0.41
N ASP A 384 -12.88 4.11 1.25
CA ASP A 384 -14.04 5.01 1.25
C ASP A 384 -13.66 6.44 1.66
N VAL A 385 -12.82 6.62 2.69
CA VAL A 385 -12.34 7.95 3.09
C VAL A 385 -11.50 8.59 1.99
N LEU A 386 -10.61 7.82 1.36
CA LEU A 386 -9.76 8.34 0.29
C LEU A 386 -10.55 8.66 -0.98
N TYR A 387 -11.55 7.86 -1.34
CA TYR A 387 -12.47 8.18 -2.45
C TYR A 387 -13.28 9.45 -2.17
N GLN A 388 -13.77 9.62 -0.94
CA GLN A 388 -14.39 10.88 -0.54
C GLN A 388 -13.43 12.07 -0.73
N GLN A 389 -12.19 11.96 -0.25
CA GLN A 389 -11.17 13.01 -0.37
C GLN A 389 -10.80 13.34 -1.83
N ILE A 390 -10.80 12.34 -2.72
CA ILE A 390 -10.61 12.56 -4.17
C ILE A 390 -11.70 13.49 -4.70
N THR A 391 -12.96 13.21 -4.40
CA THR A 391 -14.09 14.04 -4.84
C THR A 391 -14.01 15.43 -4.23
N GLU A 392 -13.77 15.54 -2.92
CA GLU A 392 -13.64 16.84 -2.24
C GLU A 392 -12.51 17.68 -2.82
N SER A 393 -11.39 17.07 -3.19
CA SER A 393 -10.27 17.74 -3.85
C SER A 393 -10.70 18.31 -5.21
N ILE A 394 -11.38 17.53 -6.04
CA ILE A 394 -11.88 18.00 -7.34
C ILE A 394 -12.93 19.10 -7.17
N LEU A 395 -13.92 18.91 -6.29
CA LEU A 395 -14.95 19.92 -6.03
C LEU A 395 -14.36 21.24 -5.51
N LYS A 396 -13.31 21.18 -4.69
CA LYS A 396 -12.59 22.37 -4.23
C LYS A 396 -11.95 23.11 -5.41
N SER A 397 -11.27 22.39 -6.30
CA SER A 397 -10.65 22.99 -7.50
C SER A 397 -11.69 23.53 -8.48
N MET A 398 -12.80 22.82 -8.70
CA MET A 398 -13.94 23.29 -9.50
C MET A 398 -14.50 24.62 -8.98
N ARG A 399 -14.69 24.76 -7.66
CA ARG A 399 -15.12 26.03 -7.04
C ARG A 399 -14.14 27.17 -7.28
N GLN A 400 -12.84 26.89 -7.24
CA GLN A 400 -11.79 27.88 -7.51
C GLN A 400 -11.79 28.32 -8.99
N ALA A 401 -12.00 27.37 -9.90
CA ALA A 401 -12.13 27.60 -11.34
C ALA A 401 -13.48 28.24 -11.74
N LYS A 402 -14.47 28.24 -10.84
CA LYS A 402 -15.87 28.63 -11.11
C LYS A 402 -16.53 27.74 -12.18
N GLU A 403 -16.10 26.48 -12.27
CA GLU A 403 -16.67 25.48 -13.16
C GLU A 403 -17.61 24.55 -12.36
N ARG A 404 -18.76 24.21 -12.94
CA ARG A 404 -19.77 23.33 -12.33
C ARG A 404 -19.98 22.05 -13.12
N ASN A 405 -19.71 22.07 -14.42
CA ASN A 405 -19.76 20.90 -15.28
C ASN A 405 -18.52 20.03 -15.05
N LEU A 406 -18.73 18.74 -14.74
CA LEU A 406 -17.64 17.84 -14.44
C LEU A 406 -16.72 17.63 -15.65
N ARG A 407 -17.29 17.35 -16.82
CA ARG A 407 -16.52 17.10 -18.04
C ARG A 407 -15.66 18.31 -18.42
N SER A 408 -16.25 19.51 -18.45
CA SER A 408 -15.53 20.74 -18.77
C SER A 408 -14.34 20.97 -17.84
N PHE A 409 -14.48 20.67 -16.54
CA PHE A 409 -13.36 20.75 -15.61
C PHE A 409 -12.28 19.69 -15.87
N LEU A 410 -12.68 18.44 -16.14
CA LEU A 410 -11.75 17.33 -16.29
C LEU A 410 -10.96 17.36 -17.61
N GLU A 411 -11.54 17.89 -18.68
CA GLU A 411 -10.87 18.08 -19.98
C GLU A 411 -9.69 19.07 -19.89
N ASP A 412 -9.75 20.03 -18.97
CA ASP A 412 -8.71 21.03 -18.71
C ASP A 412 -7.74 20.64 -17.58
N HIS A 413 -7.86 19.43 -17.01
CA HIS A 413 -7.08 18.99 -15.86
C HIS A 413 -6.02 17.93 -16.24
N ASP A 414 -4.75 18.20 -15.94
CA ASP A 414 -3.58 17.40 -16.36
C ASP A 414 -3.69 15.90 -16.06
N LEU A 415 -4.35 15.52 -14.96
CA LEU A 415 -4.50 14.11 -14.55
C LEU A 415 -5.69 13.39 -15.20
N THR A 416 -6.47 14.04 -16.07
CA THR A 416 -7.71 13.46 -16.63
C THR A 416 -8.02 13.84 -18.08
N ALA A 417 -7.30 14.81 -18.65
CA ALA A 417 -7.66 15.47 -19.91
C ALA A 417 -7.81 14.54 -21.12
N ARG A 418 -6.98 13.50 -21.27
CA ARG A 418 -7.10 12.54 -22.38
C ARG A 418 -8.11 11.44 -22.06
N ALA A 419 -8.23 11.08 -20.79
CA ALA A 419 -9.16 10.03 -20.35
C ALA A 419 -10.64 10.41 -20.52
N THR A 420 -10.98 11.71 -20.52
CA THR A 420 -12.37 12.19 -20.70
C THR A 420 -12.96 11.81 -22.06
N ASP A 421 -12.15 11.71 -23.11
CA ASP A 421 -12.60 11.37 -24.47
C ASP A 421 -13.24 9.98 -24.57
N TYR A 422 -12.96 9.09 -23.61
CA TYR A 422 -13.51 7.74 -23.55
C TYR A 422 -14.97 7.71 -23.07
N PHE A 423 -15.50 8.80 -22.53
CA PHE A 423 -16.80 8.83 -21.88
C PHE A 423 -17.78 9.69 -22.66
N SER A 424 -18.39 9.10 -23.70
CA SER A 424 -19.37 9.67 -24.66
C SER A 424 -20.53 10.46 -24.03
N GLY A 425 -20.25 11.60 -23.40
CA GLY A 425 -21.18 12.41 -22.59
C GLY A 425 -21.47 11.88 -21.18
N ALA A 426 -20.94 10.73 -20.76
CA ALA A 426 -21.29 10.15 -19.46
C ALA A 426 -20.81 10.99 -18.26
N LEU A 427 -19.75 11.80 -18.45
CA LEU A 427 -19.24 12.75 -17.47
C LEU A 427 -19.84 14.16 -17.64
N ASP A 428 -20.69 14.39 -18.65
CA ASP A 428 -21.25 15.70 -18.97
C ASP A 428 -22.48 16.01 -18.13
N PHE A 429 -22.25 16.44 -16.89
CA PHE A 429 -23.29 16.88 -15.97
C PHE A 429 -22.76 17.90 -14.97
N GLU A 430 -23.66 18.74 -14.43
CA GLU A 430 -23.33 19.62 -13.31
C GLU A 430 -23.25 18.82 -12.00
N VAL A 431 -22.16 19.00 -11.26
CA VAL A 431 -21.98 18.34 -9.95
C VAL A 431 -22.57 19.20 -8.84
N ASP A 432 -23.44 18.60 -8.04
CA ASP A 432 -23.88 19.19 -6.77
C ASP A 432 -22.68 19.39 -5.84
N GLN A 433 -22.56 20.58 -5.26
CA GLN A 433 -21.46 20.93 -4.37
C GLN A 433 -21.68 20.46 -2.93
N SER A 434 -22.88 19.98 -2.59
CA SER A 434 -23.29 19.53 -1.26
C SER A 434 -23.68 18.06 -1.25
N LEU A 435 -22.82 17.19 -1.79
CA LEU A 435 -23.08 15.77 -1.88
C LEU A 435 -23.07 15.09 -0.49
N PRO A 436 -24.02 14.16 -0.22
CA PRO A 436 -23.89 13.27 0.93
C PRO A 436 -22.66 12.37 0.77
N GLN A 437 -22.07 11.92 1.87
CA GLN A 437 -20.81 11.15 1.87
C GLN A 437 -20.81 9.99 0.88
N ARG A 438 -21.89 9.19 0.81
CA ARG A 438 -22.02 8.08 -0.15
C ARG A 438 -21.77 8.53 -1.60
N LYS A 439 -22.28 9.70 -2.00
CA LYS A 439 -22.11 10.24 -3.34
C LYS A 439 -20.71 10.79 -3.58
N LEU A 440 -20.06 11.32 -2.53
CA LEU A 440 -18.64 11.65 -2.59
C LEU A 440 -17.79 10.40 -2.85
N VAL A 441 -18.11 9.27 -2.20
CA VAL A 441 -17.42 7.99 -2.42
C VAL A 441 -17.69 7.44 -3.82
N ASP A 442 -18.95 7.42 -4.26
CA ASP A 442 -19.32 6.93 -5.61
C ASP A 442 -18.59 7.73 -6.70
N LEU A 443 -18.60 9.07 -6.61
CA LEU A 443 -17.90 9.92 -7.56
C LEU A 443 -16.37 9.78 -7.45
N GLY A 444 -15.86 9.54 -6.24
CA GLY A 444 -14.44 9.32 -6.00
C GLY A 444 -13.94 8.06 -6.69
N ARG A 445 -14.76 6.99 -6.68
CA ARG A 445 -14.49 5.75 -7.41
C ARG A 445 -14.41 5.98 -8.91
N VAL A 446 -15.29 6.82 -9.46
CA VAL A 446 -15.22 7.24 -10.88
C VAL A 446 -13.93 8.00 -11.15
N LEU A 447 -13.68 9.08 -10.41
CA LEU A 447 -12.54 9.97 -10.61
C LEU A 447 -11.20 9.25 -10.48
N GLY A 448 -11.02 8.37 -9.49
CA GLY A 448 -9.80 7.59 -9.34
C GLY A 448 -9.51 6.71 -10.56
N ARG A 449 -10.55 6.15 -11.19
CA ARG A 449 -10.43 5.33 -12.40
C ARG A 449 -10.15 6.17 -13.65
N VAL A 450 -10.73 7.37 -13.76
CA VAL A 450 -10.41 8.33 -14.83
C VAL A 450 -8.94 8.76 -14.73
N VAL A 451 -8.44 9.09 -13.53
CA VAL A 451 -7.03 9.40 -13.29
C VAL A 451 -6.12 8.22 -13.65
N THR A 452 -6.54 7.00 -13.33
CA THR A 452 -5.79 5.79 -13.72
C THR A 452 -5.76 5.61 -15.25
N MET A 453 -6.87 5.87 -15.94
CA MET A 453 -6.91 5.78 -17.41
C MET A 453 -5.96 6.78 -18.06
N GLU A 454 -5.81 7.99 -17.50
CA GLU A 454 -4.83 8.97 -17.97
C GLU A 454 -3.40 8.39 -17.94
N MET A 455 -3.03 7.74 -16.83
CA MET A 455 -1.73 7.06 -16.70
C MET A 455 -1.58 5.91 -17.70
N VAL A 456 -2.66 5.14 -17.96
CA VAL A 456 -2.64 4.04 -18.94
C VAL A 456 -2.46 4.55 -20.37
N ILE A 457 -3.09 5.67 -20.73
CA ILE A 457 -2.91 6.32 -22.03
C ILE A 457 -1.44 6.72 -22.19
N GLU A 458 -0.86 7.37 -21.17
CA GLU A 458 0.56 7.73 -21.18
C GLU A 458 1.47 6.50 -21.35
N LEU A 459 1.21 5.41 -20.63
CA LEU A 459 1.98 4.18 -20.79
C LEU A 459 1.89 3.64 -22.24
N GLY A 460 0.72 3.74 -22.88
CA GLY A 460 0.51 3.39 -24.28
C GLY A 460 1.32 4.27 -25.23
N ASP A 461 1.34 5.59 -25.02
CA ASP A 461 2.13 6.54 -25.81
C ASP A 461 3.64 6.25 -25.74
N ARG A 462 4.09 5.64 -24.63
CA ARG A 462 5.49 5.20 -24.42
C ARG A 462 5.81 3.84 -25.05
N GLY A 463 4.89 3.27 -25.83
CA GLY A 463 5.11 2.04 -26.60
C GLY A 463 4.86 0.75 -25.83
N PHE A 464 4.15 0.79 -24.70
CA PHE A 464 3.67 -0.43 -24.07
C PHE A 464 2.71 -1.17 -25.00
N ARG A 465 2.60 -2.49 -24.81
CA ARG A 465 1.81 -3.37 -25.67
C ARG A 465 0.37 -2.86 -25.89
N SER A 466 0.07 -2.49 -27.14
CA SER A 466 -1.19 -1.85 -27.52
C SER A 466 -2.43 -2.70 -27.23
N ASP A 467 -2.33 -4.03 -27.36
CA ASP A 467 -3.42 -4.95 -27.06
C ASP A 467 -3.79 -4.97 -25.57
N LEU A 468 -2.80 -4.88 -24.67
CA LEU A 468 -3.02 -4.75 -23.24
C LEU A 468 -3.62 -3.38 -22.88
N ILE A 469 -3.12 -2.31 -23.50
CA ILE A 469 -3.64 -0.95 -23.31
C ILE A 469 -5.11 -0.88 -23.72
N SER A 470 -5.47 -1.33 -24.93
CA SER A 470 -6.86 -1.32 -25.41
C SER A 470 -7.79 -2.12 -24.49
N ASN A 471 -7.39 -3.33 -24.08
CA ASN A 471 -8.18 -4.15 -23.15
C ASN A 471 -8.37 -3.46 -21.78
N CYS A 472 -7.31 -2.83 -21.27
CA CYS A 472 -7.38 -2.10 -20.01
C CYS A 472 -8.35 -0.91 -20.08
N LEU A 473 -8.22 -0.08 -21.11
CA LEU A 473 -9.08 1.11 -21.29
C LEU A 473 -10.54 0.71 -21.48
N GLN A 474 -10.84 -0.33 -22.27
CA GLN A 474 -12.20 -0.84 -22.43
C GLN A 474 -12.78 -1.35 -21.10
N SER A 475 -12.01 -2.15 -20.34
CA SER A 475 -12.46 -2.65 -19.03
C SER A 475 -12.74 -1.51 -18.04
N PHE A 476 -11.91 -0.47 -18.04
CA PHE A 476 -12.10 0.69 -17.17
C PHE A 476 -13.28 1.55 -17.59
N GLN A 477 -13.48 1.76 -18.90
CA GLN A 477 -14.62 2.49 -19.43
C GLN A 477 -15.93 1.88 -18.93
N GLU A 478 -16.12 0.57 -19.12
CA GLU A 478 -17.33 -0.14 -18.66
C GLU A 478 -17.53 -0.03 -17.13
N LYS A 479 -16.45 -0.08 -16.35
CA LYS A 479 -16.50 0.04 -14.89
C LYS A 479 -16.94 1.43 -14.45
N VAL A 480 -16.41 2.48 -15.08
CA VAL A 480 -16.79 3.87 -14.81
C VAL A 480 -18.26 4.11 -15.19
N GLU A 481 -18.72 3.65 -16.35
CA GLU A 481 -20.11 3.78 -16.77
C GLU A 481 -21.08 3.11 -15.77
N ARG A 482 -20.73 1.93 -15.24
CA ARG A 482 -21.52 1.25 -14.18
C ARG A 482 -21.55 2.05 -12.88
N LEU A 483 -20.41 2.63 -12.48
CA LEU A 483 -20.34 3.46 -11.27
C LEU A 483 -21.16 4.74 -11.41
N LEU A 484 -21.10 5.39 -12.58
CA LEU A 484 -21.92 6.58 -12.89
C LEU A 484 -23.42 6.27 -12.86
N ALA A 485 -23.84 5.11 -13.37
CA ALA A 485 -25.22 4.67 -13.26
C ALA A 485 -25.69 4.52 -11.79
N SER A 486 -24.80 4.10 -10.89
CA SER A 486 -25.07 4.05 -9.44
C SER A 486 -25.08 5.44 -8.80
N TYR A 487 -24.12 6.30 -9.19
CA TYR A 487 -24.04 7.69 -8.76
C TYR A 487 -25.31 8.48 -9.11
N GLY A 488 -25.92 8.25 -10.28
CA GLY A 488 -27.17 8.91 -10.69
C GLY A 488 -28.41 8.53 -9.87
N ARG A 489 -28.36 7.47 -9.04
CA ARG A 489 -29.52 7.03 -8.24
C ARG A 489 -29.62 7.75 -6.91
N SER A 490 -30.78 8.31 -6.59
CA SER A 490 -31.03 9.08 -5.36
C SER A 490 -31.54 8.26 -4.16
N GLN A 491 -31.75 6.95 -4.31
CA GLN A 491 -32.28 6.12 -3.22
C GLN A 491 -31.30 6.06 -2.05
N THR A 492 -31.82 6.29 -0.84
CA THR A 492 -31.08 6.13 0.41
C THR A 492 -31.63 4.91 1.13
N PRO A 493 -30.81 3.89 1.39
CA PRO A 493 -31.24 2.76 2.20
C PRO A 493 -31.54 3.23 3.63
N SER A 494 -32.65 2.78 4.19
CA SER A 494 -32.92 2.88 5.62
C SER A 494 -32.29 1.67 6.31
N VAL A 495 -31.54 1.90 7.39
CA VAL A 495 -31.10 0.81 8.27
C VAL A 495 -32.30 0.38 9.10
N ILE A 496 -32.57 -0.92 9.13
CA ILE A 496 -33.57 -1.55 9.99
C ILE A 496 -32.77 -2.25 11.08
N ASP A 497 -32.73 -1.66 12.28
CA ASP A 497 -31.95 -2.15 13.42
C ASP A 497 -32.69 -3.27 14.17
N ASP A 498 -34.02 -3.22 14.19
CA ASP A 498 -34.93 -4.23 14.74
C ASP A 498 -35.27 -5.35 13.74
N TYR A 499 -34.38 -5.65 12.80
CA TYR A 499 -34.61 -6.56 11.66
C TYR A 499 -35.06 -7.98 12.03
N VAL A 500 -34.99 -8.39 13.30
CA VAL A 500 -35.30 -9.76 13.75
C VAL A 500 -36.82 -9.97 13.91
N GLU A 501 -37.56 -8.93 14.29
CA GLU A 501 -39.00 -9.06 14.55
C GLU A 501 -39.75 -9.35 13.24
N GLY A 502 -40.50 -10.46 13.20
CA GLY A 502 -41.30 -10.84 12.03
C GLY A 502 -40.50 -11.18 10.77
N SER A 503 -39.18 -11.38 10.86
CA SER A 503 -38.33 -11.64 9.69
C SER A 503 -37.87 -13.10 9.55
N ALA A 504 -38.30 -13.99 10.45
CA ALA A 504 -38.00 -15.40 10.39
C ALA A 504 -38.62 -16.03 9.14
N TRP A 505 -37.80 -16.33 8.12
CA TRP A 505 -38.25 -16.85 6.82
C TRP A 505 -39.10 -18.12 6.94
N LEU A 506 -38.87 -18.92 7.99
CA LEU A 506 -39.61 -20.15 8.26
C LEU A 506 -41.11 -19.90 8.53
N ASP A 507 -41.46 -18.77 9.15
CA ASP A 507 -42.84 -18.42 9.47
C ASP A 507 -43.71 -18.19 8.22
N PHE A 508 -43.07 -18.01 7.06
CA PHE A 508 -43.71 -17.79 5.76
C PHE A 508 -43.73 -19.04 4.87
N VAL A 509 -43.13 -20.15 5.33
CA VAL A 509 -43.23 -21.43 4.64
C VAL A 509 -44.55 -22.09 5.03
N LYS A 510 -45.53 -22.05 4.13
CA LYS A 510 -46.76 -22.83 4.29
C LYS A 510 -46.41 -24.31 4.22
N ALA A 511 -46.85 -25.07 5.22
CA ALA A 511 -46.71 -26.52 5.29
C ALA A 511 -47.40 -27.23 4.11
#